data_AF-A0A1F8CUR1-F1
#
_entry.id   AF-A0A1F8CUR1-F1
#
_cell.length_a   1.000
_cell.length_b   1.000
_cell.length_c   1.000
_cell.angle_alpha   90.00
_cell.angle_beta   90.00
_cell.angle_gamma   90.00
#
_symmetry.space_group_name_H-M   'P 1'
#
loop_
_entity.id
_entity.type
_entity.pdbx_description
1 polymer ?
#
loop_
_entity_poly.entity_id
_entity_poly.type
_entity_poly.pdbx_seq_one_letter_code
_entity_poly.pdbx_strand_id
1 'polypeptide(L)'
;MNGIQQLFKKKPYLVWDISHTAKLSERSALEHVLNYGDWDDVMEMERLMGIQRMKEVFEDIKNKKRVNLRPSTVNYFTEYFARYA
;
A
#
# COMPACT_ATOMS: atom_id res chain seq x y z
N MET A 1 9.33 -15.09 7.24
CA MET A 1 9.50 -13.80 6.52
C MET A 1 8.14 -13.35 6.04
N ASN A 2 7.68 -12.16 6.45
CA ASN A 2 6.34 -11.66 6.13
C ASN A 2 6.17 -11.51 4.61
N GLY A 3 5.02 -11.88 4.04
CA GLY A 3 4.79 -11.89 2.59
C GLY A 3 5.05 -10.53 1.91
N ILE A 4 4.75 -9.44 2.60
CA ILE A 4 5.01 -8.06 2.15
C ILE A 4 6.51 -7.78 1.97
N GLN A 5 7.38 -8.31 2.84
CA GLN A 5 8.83 -8.13 2.69
C GLN A 5 9.36 -8.86 1.44
N GLN A 6 8.73 -9.98 1.08
CA GLN A 6 9.09 -10.72 -0.14
C GLN A 6 8.64 -9.97 -1.40
N LEU A 7 7.48 -9.30 -1.35
CA LEU A 7 7.00 -8.42 -2.43
C LEU A 7 8.08 -7.39 -2.80
N PHE A 8 8.59 -6.64 -1.82
CA PHE A 8 9.59 -5.59 -2.06
C PHE A 8 10.97 -6.12 -2.47
N LYS A 9 11.32 -7.35 -2.10
CA LYS A 9 12.53 -7.99 -2.63
C LYS A 9 12.41 -8.30 -4.12
N LYS A 10 11.22 -8.69 -4.59
CA LYS A 10 10.95 -8.98 -6.00
C LYS A 10 10.72 -7.71 -6.82
N LYS A 11 10.19 -6.67 -6.20
CA LYS A 11 9.74 -5.42 -6.84
C LYS A 11 10.44 -4.22 -6.19
N PRO A 12 11.76 -4.04 -6.41
CA PRO A 12 12.55 -3.01 -5.73
C PRO A 12 12.15 -1.58 -6.12
N TYR A 13 11.51 -1.38 -7.28
CA TYR A 13 11.02 -0.06 -7.71
C TYR A 13 9.95 0.52 -6.78
N LEU A 14 9.22 -0.33 -6.03
CA LEU A 14 8.23 0.13 -5.05
C LEU A 14 8.89 0.88 -3.88
N VAL A 15 10.18 0.67 -3.64
CA VAL A 15 10.90 1.09 -2.42
C VAL A 15 12.27 1.67 -2.75
N TRP A 16 12.41 2.30 -3.92
CA TRP A 16 13.68 2.79 -4.47
C TRP A 16 14.42 3.79 -3.56
N ASP A 17 13.70 4.45 -2.67
CA ASP A 17 14.17 5.44 -1.68
C ASP A 17 14.46 4.84 -0.29
N ILE A 18 14.22 3.55 -0.08
CA ILE A 18 14.35 2.88 1.22
C ILE A 18 15.54 1.92 1.25
N SER A 19 16.51 2.23 2.11
CA SER A 19 17.71 1.40 2.29
C SER A 19 17.44 0.08 3.03
N HIS A 20 16.42 0.01 3.91
CA HIS A 20 16.16 -1.14 4.79
C HIS A 20 14.71 -1.62 4.72
N THR A 21 14.37 -2.32 3.64
CA THR A 21 13.00 -2.81 3.36
C THR A 21 12.49 -3.85 4.37
N ALA A 22 13.38 -4.50 5.12
CA ALA A 22 13.02 -5.50 6.12
C ALA A 22 12.22 -4.94 7.32
N LYS A 23 12.25 -3.62 7.55
CA LYS A 23 11.56 -2.97 8.68
C LYS A 23 10.38 -2.09 8.26
N LEU A 24 9.90 -2.23 7.02
CA LEU A 24 8.75 -1.49 6.52
C LEU A 24 7.49 -1.84 7.34
N SER A 25 6.84 -0.81 7.87
CA SER A 25 5.50 -0.94 8.46
C SER A 25 4.47 -1.24 7.37
N GLU A 26 3.37 -1.90 7.72
CA GLU A 26 2.26 -2.15 6.78
C GLU A 26 1.75 -0.86 6.14
N ARG A 27 1.72 0.23 6.92
CA ARG A 27 1.32 1.55 6.44
C ARG A 27 2.22 2.04 5.31
N SER A 28 3.52 2.06 5.57
CA SER A 28 4.50 2.52 4.57
C SER A 28 4.52 1.57 3.37
N ALA A 29 4.41 0.26 3.60
CA ALA A 29 4.30 -0.72 2.53
C ALA A 29 3.10 -0.43 1.61
N LEU A 30 1.91 -0.22 2.17
CA LEU A 30 0.72 0.10 1.39
C LEU A 30 0.87 1.43 0.67
N GLU A 31 1.33 2.48 1.34
CA GLU A 31 1.52 3.79 0.74
C GLU A 31 2.47 3.76 -0.47
N HIS A 32 3.53 2.94 -0.42
CA HIS A 32 4.43 2.73 -1.54
C HIS A 32 3.77 1.98 -2.71
N VAL A 33 3.03 0.91 -2.43
CA VAL A 33 2.27 0.18 -3.46
C VAL A 33 1.26 1.09 -4.15
N LEU A 34 0.50 1.89 -3.40
CA LEU A 34 -0.53 2.78 -3.96
C LEU A 34 0.06 3.97 -4.76
N ASN A 35 1.31 4.35 -4.50
CA ASN A 35 1.98 5.46 -5.19
C ASN A 35 2.78 5.04 -6.42
N TYR A 36 3.48 3.92 -6.32
CA TYR A 36 4.51 3.53 -7.28
C TYR A 36 4.21 2.20 -7.98
N GLY A 37 3.23 1.44 -7.49
CA GLY A 37 2.84 0.17 -8.05
C GLY A 37 1.87 0.30 -9.23
N ASP A 38 1.78 -0.79 -9.98
CA ASP A 38 0.70 -1.02 -10.94
C ASP A 38 -0.49 -1.74 -10.29
N TRP A 39 -1.49 -2.09 -11.10
CA TRP A 39 -2.68 -2.78 -10.58
C TRP A 39 -2.37 -4.19 -10.05
N ASP A 40 -1.42 -4.90 -10.66
CA ASP A 40 -1.04 -6.24 -10.22
C ASP A 40 -0.34 -6.19 -8.85
N ASP A 41 0.43 -5.14 -8.58
CA ASP A 41 1.01 -4.85 -7.27
C ASP A 41 -0.06 -4.65 -6.19
N VAL A 42 -1.11 -3.90 -6.52
CA VAL A 42 -2.23 -3.63 -5.62
C VAL A 42 -2.97 -4.93 -5.30
N MET A 43 -3.24 -5.76 -6.31
CA MET A 43 -3.89 -7.07 -6.13
C MET A 43 -3.02 -8.04 -5.33
N GLU A 44 -1.70 -8.02 -5.54
CA GLU A 44 -0.78 -8.82 -4.75
C GLU A 44 -0.76 -8.36 -3.29
N MET A 45 -0.79 -7.05 -3.03
CA MET A 45 -0.88 -6.48 -1.69
C MET A 45 -2.21 -6.83 -1.00
N GLU A 46 -3.33 -6.75 -1.72
CA GLU A 46 -4.64 -7.15 -1.24
C GLU A 46 -4.66 -8.64 -0.87
N ARG A 47 -4.09 -9.51 -1.71
CA ARG A 47 -3.98 -10.94 -1.42
C ARG A 47 -3.17 -11.23 -0.15
N LEU A 48 -2.16 -10.40 0.14
CA LEU A 48 -1.30 -10.54 1.31
C LEU A 48 -1.92 -10.02 2.60
N MET A 49 -2.64 -8.89 2.55
CA MET A 49 -3.24 -8.25 3.72
C MET A 49 -4.67 -8.70 3.99
N GLY A 50 -5.41 -9.03 2.93
CA GLY A 50 -6.87 -9.06 2.92
C GLY A 50 -7.47 -7.66 2.75
N ILE A 51 -8.59 -7.58 2.02
CA ILE A 51 -9.17 -6.29 1.63
C ILE A 51 -9.63 -5.43 2.81
N GLN A 52 -10.15 -6.06 3.87
CA GLN A 52 -10.58 -5.35 5.08
C GLN A 52 -9.40 -4.66 5.78
N ARG A 53 -8.29 -5.39 5.93
CA ARG A 53 -7.08 -4.86 6.57
C ARG A 53 -6.45 -3.76 5.71
N MET A 54 -6.48 -3.93 4.39
CA MET A 54 -6.00 -2.93 3.44
C MET A 54 -6.82 -1.64 3.54
N LYS A 55 -8.14 -1.72 3.65
CA LYS A 55 -9.04 -0.58 3.89
C LYS A 55 -8.73 0.13 5.21
N GLU A 56 -8.57 -0.61 6.30
CA GLU A 56 -8.21 -0.02 7.61
C GLU A 56 -6.91 0.77 7.54
N VAL A 57 -5.87 0.19 6.94
CA VAL A 57 -4.56 0.85 6.81
C VAL A 57 -4.66 2.05 5.85
N PHE A 58 -5.44 1.96 4.78
CA PHE A 58 -5.70 3.08 3.88
C PHE A 58 -6.39 4.26 4.59
N GLU A 59 -7.45 4.00 5.37
CA GLU A 59 -8.13 5.04 6.15
C GLU A 59 -7.19 5.70 7.16
N ASP A 60 -6.35 4.91 7.81
CA ASP A 60 -5.33 5.39 8.73
C ASP A 60 -4.22 6.22 8.04
N ILE A 61 -3.92 5.96 6.76
CA ILE A 61 -3.05 6.83 5.94
C ILE A 61 -3.78 8.15 5.61
N LYS A 62 -5.01 8.03 5.08
CA LYS A 62 -5.82 9.15 4.59
C LYS A 62 -6.12 10.19 5.67
N ASN A 63 -6.34 9.76 6.91
CA ASN A 63 -6.72 10.63 8.03
C ASN A 63 -5.54 11.35 8.71
N LYS A 64 -4.31 11.20 8.21
CA LYS A 64 -3.16 11.91 8.77
C LYS A 64 -3.12 13.37 8.37
N LYS A 65 -2.48 14.18 9.23
CA LYS A 65 -2.15 15.59 8.94
C LYS A 65 -1.30 15.76 7.66
N ARG A 66 -0.46 14.77 7.34
CA ARG A 66 0.32 14.70 6.10
C ARG A 66 0.10 13.34 5.49
N VAL A 67 -0.34 13.33 4.23
CA VAL A 67 -0.62 12.13 3.44
C VAL A 67 0.32 12.18 2.24
N ASN A 68 1.11 11.12 2.01
CA ASN A 68 2.01 11.04 0.86
C ASN A 68 1.33 10.30 -0.31
N LEU A 69 0.01 10.43 -0.46
CA LEU A 69 -0.74 9.89 -1.59
C LEU A 69 -1.23 11.05 -2.46
N ARG A 70 -1.25 10.84 -3.79
CA ARG A 70 -1.85 11.81 -4.71
C ARG A 70 -3.37 11.90 -4.45
N PRO A 71 -4.00 13.07 -4.60
CA PRO A 71 -5.45 13.20 -4.44
C PRO A 71 -6.27 12.25 -5.32
N SER A 72 -5.81 11.99 -6.55
CA SER A 72 -6.44 11.02 -7.46
C SER A 72 -6.38 9.58 -6.92
N THR A 73 -5.24 9.18 -6.35
CA THR A 73 -5.05 7.88 -5.69
C THR A 73 -5.99 7.75 -4.50
N VAL A 74 -6.06 8.78 -3.64
CA VAL A 74 -6.98 8.79 -2.49
C VAL A 74 -8.43 8.65 -2.96
N ASN A 75 -8.83 9.40 -3.99
CA ASN A 75 -10.18 9.33 -4.52
C ASN A 75 -10.52 7.93 -5.06
N TYR A 76 -9.66 7.39 -5.93
CA TYR A 76 -9.86 6.06 -6.51
C TYR A 76 -9.99 4.98 -5.44
N PHE A 77 -9.06 4.95 -4.49
CA PHE A 77 -9.07 3.91 -3.46
C PHE A 77 -10.19 4.09 -2.43
N THR A 78 -10.66 5.32 -2.21
CA THR A 78 -11.88 5.54 -1.41
C THR A 78 -13.09 4.86 -2.06
N GLU A 79 -13.30 5.05 -3.36
CA GLU A 79 -14.38 4.38 -4.11
C GLU A 79 -14.19 2.86 -4.19
N TYR A 80 -12.96 2.41 -4.43
CA TYR A 80 -12.61 1.00 -4.46
C TYR A 80 -12.99 0.29 -3.15
N PHE A 81 -12.53 0.82 -2.01
CA PHE A 81 -12.81 0.23 -0.71
C PHE A 81 -14.25 0.41 -0.27
N ALA A 82 -15.00 1.40 -0.77
CA ALA A 82 -16.43 1.50 -0.52
C ALA A 82 -17.24 0.40 -1.23
N ARG A 83 -16.73 -0.10 -2.36
CA ARG A 83 -17.42 -1.11 -3.18
C ARG A 83 -17.07 -2.55 -2.77
N TYR A 84 -15.82 -2.80 -2.40
CA TYR A 84 -15.32 -4.15 -2.23
C TYR A 84 -15.02 -4.54 -0.77
N ALA A 85 -15.06 -3.60 0.18
CA ALA A 85 -14.78 -3.82 1.60
C ALA A 85 -15.71 -3.02 2.53
#